data_AF-C0XKW7-F1
#
_entry.id   AF-C0XKW7-F1
#
_cell.length_a   1.000
_cell.length_b   1.000
_cell.length_c   1.000
_cell.angle_alpha   90.00
_cell.angle_beta   90.00
_cell.angle_gamma   90.00
#
_symmetry.space_group_name_H-M   'P 1'
#
loop_
_entity.id
_entity.type
_entity.pdbx_description
1 polymer ?
#
loop_
_entity_poly.entity_id
_entity_poly.type
_entity_poly.pdbx_seq_one_letter_code
_entity_poly.pdbx_strand_id
1 'polypeptide(L)'
;MFGSLILLTQFFTRIPIPYEIPDAAAKFKKSIQYFTLFGFLIGCLEALFFWLMTLVFPSWFAWILFWVADGVLTGGFHLDSLADTADGLYSSRTVDRIKEIMKDSRIGTMGSLALIYFYAIVMGAGVVCSQYLAAWQVVSLVACTTMVAKTGMALLFYKMVYAGKTKGLGNLWTGVATWQIMIAQLFSILVLGGLLGTFGLCGYLAVVLGALWYRHYITHKLGGFTGDTIGAYGELAQVAFLLVVTALVRAFG
;
A
#
# COMPACT_ATOMS: atom_id res chain seq x y z
N MET A 1 -8.11 17.04 11.25
CA MET A 1 -8.56 16.11 10.20
C MET A 1 -8.38 16.69 8.79
N PHE A 2 -9.12 17.72 8.36
CA PHE A 2 -9.07 18.23 6.98
C PHE A 2 -7.66 18.54 6.46
N GLY A 3 -6.87 19.32 7.19
CA GLY A 3 -5.50 19.61 6.78
C GLY A 3 -4.57 18.39 6.77
N SER A 4 -4.89 17.31 7.49
CA SER A 4 -4.16 16.04 7.39
C SER A 4 -4.50 15.31 6.10
N LEU A 5 -5.77 15.28 5.72
CA LEU A 5 -6.22 14.66 4.47
C LEU A 5 -5.67 15.41 3.25
N ILE A 6 -5.69 16.74 3.24
CA ILE A 6 -5.08 17.55 2.17
C ILE A 6 -3.59 17.22 2.03
N LEU A 7 -2.86 17.19 3.15
CA LEU A 7 -1.43 16.89 3.17
C LEU A 7 -1.13 15.48 2.63
N LEU A 8 -1.91 14.48 3.04
CA LEU A 8 -1.77 13.10 2.57
C LEU A 8 -2.09 13.01 1.07
N THR A 9 -3.14 13.67 0.59
CA THR A 9 -3.50 13.71 -0.83
C THR A 9 -2.40 14.36 -1.67
N GLN A 10 -1.86 15.51 -1.25
CA GLN A 10 -0.79 16.20 -1.98
C GLN A 10 0.50 15.38 -2.10
N PHE A 11 0.74 14.46 -1.16
CA PHE A 11 1.97 13.68 -1.12
C PHE A 11 1.86 12.32 -1.78
N PHE A 12 0.72 11.65 -1.61
CA PHE A 12 0.53 10.29 -2.12
C PHE A 12 -0.26 10.22 -3.43
N THR A 13 -0.73 11.36 -3.95
CA THR A 13 -1.46 11.41 -5.22
C THR A 13 -0.97 12.55 -6.10
N ARG A 14 -1.32 12.50 -7.38
CA ARG A 14 -1.13 13.55 -8.38
C ARG A 14 -2.29 14.55 -8.41
N ILE A 15 -3.25 14.48 -7.48
CA ILE A 15 -4.35 15.45 -7.39
C ILE A 15 -3.78 16.81 -6.95
N PRO A 16 -3.81 17.85 -7.81
CA PRO A 16 -3.28 19.15 -7.44
C PRO A 16 -4.24 19.84 -6.47
N ILE A 17 -3.75 20.10 -5.25
CA ILE A 17 -4.46 20.93 -4.27
C ILE A 17 -3.61 22.16 -4.00
N PRO A 18 -3.95 23.34 -4.52
CA PRO A 18 -3.18 24.57 -4.32
C PRO A 18 -3.44 25.16 -2.93
N TYR A 19 -3.08 24.41 -1.89
CA TYR A 19 -3.23 24.80 -0.49
C TYR A 19 -1.93 24.53 0.26
N GLU A 20 -1.31 25.57 0.80
CA GLU A 20 -0.08 25.42 1.58
C GLU A 20 -0.40 24.89 2.98
N ILE A 21 0.32 23.85 3.39
CA ILE A 21 0.21 23.27 4.74
C ILE A 21 1.36 23.83 5.60
N PRO A 22 1.08 24.66 6.62
CA PRO A 22 2.09 25.10 7.56
C PRO A 22 2.70 23.91 8.30
N ASP A 23 4.04 23.89 8.40
CA ASP A 23 4.83 22.84 9.05
C ASP A 23 4.42 21.42 8.61
N ALA A 24 4.40 21.21 7.29
CA ALA A 24 4.00 19.96 6.65
C ALA A 24 4.71 18.74 7.26
N ALA A 25 6.02 18.84 7.56
CA ALA A 25 6.80 17.75 8.12
C ALA A 25 6.32 17.31 9.51
N ALA A 26 6.06 18.25 10.43
CA ALA A 26 5.51 17.89 11.75
C ALA A 26 4.06 17.41 11.66
N LYS A 27 3.29 17.98 10.73
CA LYS A 27 1.89 17.59 10.52
C LYS A 27 1.76 16.19 9.93
N PHE A 28 2.69 15.74 9.10
CA PHE A 28 2.73 14.35 8.60
C PHE A 28 2.71 13.34 9.74
N LYS A 29 3.61 13.49 10.72
CA LYS A 29 3.68 12.62 11.92
C LYS A 29 2.37 12.61 12.68
N LYS A 30 1.73 13.78 12.84
CA LYS A 30 0.45 13.95 13.55
C LYS A 30 -0.77 13.51 12.73
N SER A 31 -0.58 12.98 11.52
CA SER A 31 -1.67 12.63 10.60
C SER A 31 -1.87 11.11 10.43
N ILE A 32 -1.05 10.27 11.07
CA ILE A 32 -1.10 8.81 10.88
C ILE A 32 -2.45 8.17 11.25
N GLN A 33 -3.16 8.70 12.24
CA GLN A 33 -4.50 8.24 12.60
C GLN A 33 -5.53 8.42 11.47
N TYR A 34 -5.24 9.27 10.47
CA TYR A 34 -6.06 9.46 9.28
C TYR A 34 -5.50 8.76 8.05
N PHE A 35 -4.40 8.01 8.17
CA PHE A 35 -3.69 7.46 7.01
C PHE A 35 -4.48 6.36 6.32
N THR A 36 -5.08 5.46 7.10
CA THR A 36 -6.00 4.45 6.59
C THR A 36 -7.30 5.07 6.06
N LEU A 37 -7.87 6.06 6.76
CA LEU A 37 -9.05 6.78 6.26
C LEU A 37 -8.77 7.42 4.91
N PHE A 38 -7.61 8.08 4.76
CA PHE A 38 -7.15 8.62 3.49
C PHE A 38 -7.08 7.53 2.41
N GLY A 39 -6.43 6.39 2.70
CA GLY A 39 -6.36 5.27 1.76
C GLY A 39 -7.73 4.75 1.34
N PHE A 40 -8.70 4.71 2.26
CA PHE A 40 -10.08 4.32 1.96
C PHE A 40 -10.82 5.35 1.09
N LEU A 41 -10.61 6.65 1.33
CA LEU A 41 -11.21 7.70 0.49
C LEU A 41 -10.69 7.65 -0.96
N ILE A 42 -9.39 7.40 -1.15
CA ILE A 42 -8.80 7.19 -2.47
C ILE A 42 -9.32 5.88 -3.08
N GLY A 43 -9.37 4.80 -2.30
CA GLY A 43 -9.96 3.54 -2.75
C GLY A 43 -11.42 3.68 -3.20
N CYS A 44 -12.25 4.47 -2.52
CA CYS A 44 -13.61 4.74 -2.95
C CYS A 44 -13.68 5.46 -4.32
N LEU A 45 -12.75 6.39 -4.59
CA LEU A 45 -12.65 7.04 -5.89
C LEU A 45 -12.26 6.03 -6.98
N GLU A 46 -11.30 5.16 -6.68
CA GLU A 46 -10.86 4.09 -7.58
C GLU A 46 -11.94 3.04 -7.80
N ALA A 47 -12.72 2.70 -6.77
CA ALA A 47 -13.85 1.79 -6.85
C ALA A 47 -14.99 2.37 -7.69
N LEU A 48 -15.24 3.67 -7.60
CA LEU A 48 -16.17 4.36 -8.50
C LEU A 48 -15.70 4.26 -9.95
N PHE A 49 -14.42 4.51 -10.21
CA PHE A 49 -13.84 4.36 -11.54
C PHE A 49 -13.96 2.92 -12.05
N PHE A 50 -13.59 1.93 -11.23
CA PHE A 50 -13.72 0.51 -11.55
C PHE A 50 -15.18 0.15 -11.89
N TRP A 51 -16.13 0.55 -11.06
CA TRP A 51 -17.55 0.29 -11.30
C TRP A 51 -18.01 0.88 -12.64
N LEU A 52 -17.66 2.14 -12.93
CA LEU A 52 -17.95 2.75 -14.23
C LEU A 52 -17.34 1.97 -15.41
N MET A 53 -16.12 1.45 -15.25
CA MET A 53 -15.49 0.61 -16.28
C MET A 53 -16.21 -0.72 -16.46
N THR A 54 -16.79 -1.32 -15.41
CA THR A 54 -17.59 -2.55 -15.55
C THR A 54 -18.91 -2.35 -16.29
N LEU A 55 -19.39 -1.11 -16.43
CA LEU A 55 -20.58 -0.82 -17.26
C LEU A 55 -20.29 -0.87 -18.77
N VAL A 56 -19.01 -0.75 -19.15
CA VAL A 56 -18.57 -0.65 -20.55
C VAL A 56 -17.75 -1.86 -20.98
N PHE A 57 -16.94 -2.41 -20.06
CA PHE A 57 -15.97 -3.46 -20.32
C PHE A 57 -16.22 -4.70 -19.47
N PRO A 58 -15.76 -5.88 -19.92
CA PRO A 58 -15.78 -7.08 -19.06
C PRO A 58 -14.92 -6.87 -17.81
N SER A 59 -15.32 -7.52 -16.72
CA SER A 59 -14.70 -7.33 -15.40
C SER A 59 -13.18 -7.50 -15.38
N TRP A 60 -12.63 -8.46 -16.14
CA TRP A 60 -11.18 -8.66 -16.21
C TRP A 60 -10.43 -7.45 -16.77
N PHE A 61 -11.02 -6.75 -17.73
CA PHE A 61 -10.42 -5.55 -18.32
C PHE A 61 -10.60 -4.34 -17.41
N ALA A 62 -11.74 -4.24 -16.70
CA ALA A 62 -11.95 -3.24 -15.67
C ALA A 62 -10.90 -3.32 -14.54
N TRP A 63 -10.47 -4.54 -14.14
CA TRP A 63 -9.38 -4.72 -13.18
C TRP A 63 -8.04 -4.18 -13.70
N ILE A 64 -7.72 -4.42 -14.98
CA ILE A 64 -6.51 -3.86 -15.60
C ILE A 64 -6.56 -2.33 -15.56
N LEU A 65 -7.67 -1.74 -16.01
CA LEU A 65 -7.85 -0.29 -16.03
C LEU A 65 -7.79 0.32 -14.63
N PHE A 66 -8.34 -0.35 -13.62
CA PHE A 66 -8.26 0.07 -12.23
C PHE A 66 -6.80 0.15 -11.74
N TRP A 67 -6.00 -0.90 -11.92
CA TRP A 67 -4.60 -0.90 -11.48
C TRP A 67 -3.74 0.13 -12.25
N VAL A 68 -4.04 0.37 -13.52
CA VAL A 68 -3.42 1.48 -14.28
C VAL A 68 -3.84 2.84 -13.71
N ALA A 69 -5.12 3.01 -13.39
CA ALA A 69 -5.64 4.25 -12.82
C ALA A 69 -5.04 4.55 -11.44
N ASP A 70 -4.89 3.55 -10.56
CA ASP A 70 -4.18 3.70 -9.28
C ASP A 70 -2.72 4.14 -9.50
N GLY A 71 -1.99 3.49 -10.40
CA GLY A 71 -0.62 3.88 -10.73
C GLY A 71 -0.50 5.32 -11.25
N VAL A 72 -1.42 5.76 -12.11
CA VAL A 72 -1.47 7.15 -12.60
C VAL A 72 -1.85 8.13 -11.50
N LEU A 73 -2.85 7.79 -10.70
CA LEU A 73 -3.39 8.63 -9.62
C LEU A 73 -2.36 8.84 -8.51
N THR A 74 -1.65 7.79 -8.13
CA THR A 74 -0.58 7.83 -7.11
C THR A 74 0.77 8.28 -7.67
N GLY A 75 0.88 8.37 -9.00
CA GLY A 75 2.12 8.70 -9.70
C GLY A 75 3.19 7.61 -9.60
N GLY A 76 2.80 6.37 -9.30
CA GLY A 76 3.68 5.22 -9.18
C GLY A 76 4.60 5.25 -7.95
N PHE A 77 4.34 6.11 -6.96
CA PHE A 77 5.27 6.36 -5.85
C PHE A 77 5.69 5.11 -5.07
N HIS A 78 4.74 4.21 -4.77
CA HIS A 78 5.04 2.96 -4.06
C HIS A 78 5.45 1.82 -4.99
N LEU A 79 5.09 1.87 -6.28
CA LEU A 79 5.56 0.94 -7.29
C LEU A 79 7.07 1.14 -7.53
N ASP A 80 7.50 2.39 -7.61
CA ASP A 80 8.92 2.79 -7.64
C ASP A 80 9.65 2.25 -6.39
N SER A 81 9.04 2.48 -5.21
CA SER A 81 9.54 1.92 -3.95
C SER A 81 9.68 0.40 -3.96
N LEU A 82 8.74 -0.33 -4.56
CA LEU A 82 8.79 -1.79 -4.74
C LEU A 82 9.93 -2.20 -5.67
N ALA A 83 10.10 -1.50 -6.79
CA ALA A 83 11.15 -1.75 -7.77
C ALA A 83 12.54 -1.53 -7.17
N ASP A 84 12.77 -0.36 -6.55
CA ASP A 84 14.02 0.01 -5.89
C ASP A 84 14.36 -0.97 -4.76
N THR A 85 13.35 -1.35 -3.98
CA THR A 85 13.51 -2.31 -2.90
C THR A 85 13.94 -3.68 -3.43
N ALA A 86 13.35 -4.13 -4.55
CA ALA A 86 13.72 -5.39 -5.17
C ALA A 86 15.13 -5.33 -5.78
N ASP A 87 15.46 -4.29 -6.55
CA ASP A 87 16.80 -4.13 -7.12
C ASP A 87 17.88 -4.04 -6.06
N GLY A 88 17.62 -3.30 -4.97
CA GLY A 88 18.51 -3.24 -3.83
C GLY A 88 18.67 -4.61 -3.16
N LEU A 89 17.59 -5.19 -2.62
CA LEU A 89 17.67 -6.39 -1.78
C LEU A 89 18.19 -7.63 -2.52
N TYR A 90 17.84 -7.78 -3.80
CA TYR A 90 18.23 -8.93 -4.61
C TYR A 90 19.53 -8.73 -5.41
N SER A 91 20.22 -7.60 -5.22
CA SER A 91 21.54 -7.35 -5.83
C SER A 91 22.68 -8.22 -5.30
N SER A 92 22.48 -8.91 -4.17
CA SER A 92 23.52 -9.67 -3.45
C SER A 92 24.77 -8.85 -3.09
N ARG A 93 24.59 -7.54 -2.84
CA ARG A 93 25.68 -6.62 -2.47
C ARG A 93 25.72 -6.33 -0.97
N THR A 94 26.76 -5.61 -0.56
CA THR A 94 26.89 -5.06 0.80
C THR A 94 25.74 -4.10 1.12
N VAL A 95 25.42 -3.92 2.40
CA VAL A 95 24.30 -3.06 2.83
C VAL A 95 24.42 -1.62 2.32
N ASP A 96 25.64 -1.05 2.33
CA ASP A 96 25.85 0.29 1.78
C ASP A 96 25.55 0.34 0.28
N ARG A 97 25.99 -0.68 -0.49
CA ARG A 97 25.72 -0.74 -1.93
C ARG A 97 24.26 -1.00 -2.25
N ILE A 98 23.54 -1.79 -1.43
CA ILE A 98 22.08 -1.96 -1.54
C ILE A 98 21.38 -0.60 -1.43
N LYS A 99 21.74 0.20 -0.42
CA LYS A 99 21.17 1.54 -0.20
C LYS A 99 21.54 2.54 -1.29
N GLU A 100 22.66 2.36 -1.96
CA GLU A 100 23.01 3.15 -3.15
C GLU A 100 22.17 2.77 -4.36
N ILE A 101 21.94 1.47 -4.59
CA ILE A 101 21.10 0.97 -5.68
C ILE A 101 19.67 1.48 -5.54
N MET A 102 19.10 1.43 -4.33
CA MET A 102 17.75 1.98 -4.04
C MET A 102 17.62 3.50 -4.27
N LYS A 103 18.72 4.23 -4.49
CA LYS A 103 18.69 5.67 -4.79
C LYS A 103 19.00 5.97 -6.26
N ASP A 104 19.36 4.94 -7.02
CA ASP A 104 19.64 5.05 -8.44
C ASP A 104 18.31 5.09 -9.18
N SER A 105 18.07 6.11 -10.00
CA SER A 105 16.80 6.25 -10.72
C SER A 105 16.64 5.26 -11.88
N ARG A 106 17.65 4.43 -12.16
CA ARG A 106 17.59 3.41 -13.20
C ARG A 106 16.99 2.12 -12.65
N ILE A 107 15.91 1.67 -13.29
CA ILE A 107 15.30 0.38 -13.00
C ILE A 107 16.23 -0.77 -13.40
N GLY A 108 16.39 -1.74 -12.51
CA GLY A 108 17.10 -3.00 -12.76
C GLY A 108 16.15 -4.16 -13.08
N THR A 109 16.73 -5.34 -13.32
CA THR A 109 15.95 -6.53 -13.68
C THR A 109 15.07 -7.00 -12.53
N MET A 110 15.52 -6.89 -11.28
CA MET A 110 14.75 -7.37 -10.12
C MET A 110 13.57 -6.45 -9.85
N GLY A 111 13.75 -5.13 -9.99
CA GLY A 111 12.67 -4.16 -9.94
C GLY A 111 11.65 -4.37 -11.04
N SER A 112 12.13 -4.59 -12.28
CA SER A 112 11.25 -4.91 -13.42
C SER A 112 10.41 -6.18 -13.17
N LEU A 113 11.03 -7.25 -12.69
CA LEU A 113 10.33 -8.49 -12.35
C LEU A 113 9.35 -8.30 -11.20
N ALA A 114 9.71 -7.53 -10.16
CA ALA A 114 8.82 -7.25 -9.04
C ALA A 114 7.55 -6.53 -9.47
N LEU A 115 7.64 -5.55 -10.37
CA LEU A 115 6.49 -4.85 -10.95
C LEU A 115 5.62 -5.78 -11.80
N ILE A 116 6.24 -6.62 -12.64
CA ILE A 116 5.52 -7.61 -13.45
C ILE A 116 4.76 -8.59 -12.55
N TYR A 117 5.41 -9.12 -11.52
CA TYR A 117 4.79 -10.06 -10.57
C TYR A 117 3.68 -9.41 -9.77
N PHE A 118 3.88 -8.17 -9.31
CA PHE A 118 2.85 -7.40 -8.64
C PHE A 118 1.59 -7.32 -9.50
N TYR A 119 1.69 -6.75 -10.70
CA TYR A 119 0.53 -6.56 -11.58
C TYR A 119 -0.11 -7.89 -12.00
N ALA A 120 0.69 -8.91 -12.33
CA ALA A 120 0.17 -10.22 -12.70
C ALA A 120 -0.66 -10.84 -11.57
N ILE A 121 -0.17 -10.75 -10.32
CA ILE A 121 -0.88 -11.31 -9.15
C ILE A 121 -2.15 -10.51 -8.86
N VAL A 122 -2.06 -9.17 -8.75
CA VAL A 122 -3.21 -8.37 -8.32
C VAL A 122 -4.32 -8.32 -9.37
N MET A 123 -3.99 -8.31 -10.66
CA MET A 123 -4.97 -8.42 -11.74
C MET A 123 -5.61 -9.82 -11.75
N GLY A 124 -4.80 -10.88 -11.66
CA GLY A 124 -5.30 -12.25 -11.62
C GLY A 124 -6.22 -12.52 -10.43
N ALA A 125 -5.82 -12.05 -9.24
CA ALA A 125 -6.62 -12.12 -8.02
C ALA A 125 -7.97 -11.41 -8.18
N GLY A 126 -7.97 -10.23 -8.79
CA GLY A 126 -9.19 -9.49 -9.09
C GLY A 126 -10.14 -10.25 -9.99
N VAL A 127 -9.63 -10.80 -11.10
CA VAL A 127 -10.41 -11.64 -12.03
C VAL A 127 -11.06 -12.82 -11.33
N VAL A 128 -10.29 -13.54 -10.50
CA VAL A 128 -10.82 -14.69 -9.74
C VAL A 128 -11.86 -14.23 -8.73
N CYS A 129 -11.59 -13.20 -7.93
CA CYS A 129 -12.54 -12.68 -6.95
C CYS A 129 -13.88 -12.28 -7.61
N SER A 130 -13.85 -11.70 -8.80
CA SER A 130 -15.06 -11.32 -9.54
C SER A 130 -15.94 -12.49 -10.01
N GLN A 131 -15.44 -13.73 -9.98
CA GLN A 131 -16.24 -14.92 -10.29
C GLN A 131 -17.03 -15.44 -9.09
N TYR A 132 -16.55 -15.18 -7.87
CA TYR A 132 -17.10 -15.74 -6.63
C TYR A 132 -17.78 -14.69 -5.75
N LEU A 133 -17.52 -13.39 -5.97
CA LEU A 133 -18.12 -12.31 -5.19
C LEU A 133 -19.26 -11.64 -5.95
N ALA A 134 -20.28 -11.19 -5.20
CA ALA A 134 -21.31 -10.31 -5.75
C ALA A 134 -20.70 -8.98 -6.23
N ALA A 135 -21.31 -8.33 -7.22
CA ALA A 135 -20.79 -7.10 -7.82
C ALA A 135 -20.46 -6.02 -6.78
N TRP A 136 -21.31 -5.81 -5.78
CA TRP A 136 -21.08 -4.83 -4.71
C TRP A 136 -19.90 -5.20 -3.80
N GLN A 137 -19.63 -6.49 -3.59
CA GLN A 137 -18.47 -6.98 -2.83
C GLN A 137 -17.17 -6.78 -3.61
N VAL A 138 -17.20 -6.96 -4.93
CA VAL A 138 -16.05 -6.67 -5.81
C VAL A 138 -15.71 -5.18 -5.76
N VAL A 139 -16.71 -4.30 -5.88
CA VAL A 139 -16.51 -2.85 -5.76
C VAL A 139 -15.99 -2.49 -4.36
N SER A 140 -16.50 -3.13 -3.32
CA SER A 140 -16.01 -2.95 -1.95
C SER A 140 -14.57 -3.45 -1.76
N LEU A 141 -14.20 -4.53 -2.44
CA LEU A 141 -12.84 -5.07 -2.44
C LEU A 141 -11.87 -4.07 -3.06
N VAL A 142 -12.20 -3.49 -4.21
CA VAL A 142 -11.44 -2.41 -4.85
C VAL A 142 -11.31 -1.21 -3.91
N ALA A 143 -12.40 -0.79 -3.25
CA ALA A 143 -12.34 0.33 -2.30
C ALA A 143 -11.38 0.10 -1.13
N CYS A 144 -11.08 -1.17 -0.82
CA CYS A 144 -10.21 -1.55 0.28
C CYS A 144 -8.74 -1.73 -0.11
N THR A 145 -8.36 -1.83 -1.39
CA THR A 145 -6.97 -2.14 -1.79
C THR A 145 -6.00 -1.05 -1.36
N THR A 146 -6.28 0.20 -1.72
CA THR A 146 -5.46 1.37 -1.36
C THR A 146 -5.48 1.62 0.14
N MET A 147 -6.61 1.37 0.81
CA MET A 147 -6.70 1.37 2.27
C MET A 147 -5.74 0.36 2.89
N VAL A 148 -5.72 -0.89 2.40
CA VAL A 148 -4.86 -1.97 2.88
C VAL A 148 -3.39 -1.62 2.73
N ALA A 149 -2.98 -0.98 1.62
CA ALA A 149 -1.61 -0.50 1.45
C ALA A 149 -1.22 0.47 2.59
N LYS A 150 -2.06 1.47 2.89
CA LYS A 150 -1.78 2.45 3.97
C LYS A 150 -1.79 1.83 5.35
N THR A 151 -2.69 0.88 5.58
CA THR A 151 -2.76 0.12 6.84
C THR A 151 -1.53 -0.73 7.07
N GLY A 152 -1.05 -1.43 6.03
CA GLY A 152 0.19 -2.19 6.07
C GLY A 152 1.38 -1.30 6.39
N MET A 153 1.52 -0.16 5.71
CA MET A 153 2.57 0.82 6.01
C MET A 153 2.48 1.36 7.45
N ALA A 154 1.27 1.65 7.95
CA ALA A 154 1.07 2.15 9.31
C ALA A 154 1.57 1.17 10.38
N LEU A 155 1.46 -0.14 10.16
CA LEU A 155 2.00 -1.16 11.05
C LEU A 155 3.52 -1.03 11.20
N LEU A 156 4.24 -0.69 10.12
CA LEU A 156 5.69 -0.56 10.11
C LEU A 156 6.20 0.62 10.95
N PHE A 157 5.37 1.64 11.16
CA PHE A 157 5.73 2.84 11.94
C PHE A 157 5.90 2.58 13.44
N TYR A 158 5.37 1.46 13.96
CA TYR A 158 5.54 1.11 15.38
C TYR A 158 7.01 0.89 15.74
N LYS A 159 7.55 1.73 16.63
CA LYS A 159 8.97 1.70 17.07
C LYS A 159 9.95 1.63 15.88
N MET A 160 9.60 2.29 14.78
CA MET A 160 10.38 2.26 13.55
C MET A 160 11.77 2.87 13.76
N VAL A 161 12.80 2.17 13.27
CA VAL A 161 14.17 2.66 13.14
C VAL A 161 14.42 3.02 11.68
N TYR A 162 14.90 4.24 11.43
CA TYR A 162 15.24 4.70 10.08
C TYR A 162 16.69 4.35 9.74
N ALA A 163 16.91 3.72 8.58
CA ALA A 163 18.21 3.18 8.17
C ALA A 163 19.10 4.15 7.37
N GLY A 164 18.63 5.37 7.08
CA GLY A 164 19.38 6.36 6.30
C GLY A 164 20.32 7.21 7.16
N LYS A 165 21.48 7.57 6.59
CA LYS A 165 22.51 8.40 7.25
C LYS A 165 22.16 9.90 7.28
N THR A 166 21.25 10.37 6.43
CA THR A 166 20.76 11.75 6.33
C THR A 166 19.24 11.82 6.48
N LYS A 167 18.67 13.01 6.78
CA LYS A 167 17.20 13.23 6.85
C LYS A 167 16.57 12.94 5.47
N GLY A 168 16.11 11.71 5.25
CA GLY A 168 15.33 11.31 4.07
C GLY A 168 13.85 11.14 4.40
N LEU A 169 13.04 10.89 3.37
CA LEU A 169 11.57 10.77 3.47
C LEU A 169 11.11 9.77 4.54
N GLY A 170 11.80 8.64 4.71
CA GLY A 170 11.47 7.66 5.75
C GLY A 170 11.52 8.22 7.18
N ASN A 171 12.30 9.28 7.44
CA ASN A 171 12.36 9.93 8.74
C ASN A 171 11.08 10.71 9.11
N LEU A 172 10.20 10.95 8.15
CA LEU A 172 8.86 11.52 8.41
C LEU A 172 8.01 10.60 9.27
N TRP A 173 8.33 9.30 9.37
CA TRP A 173 7.51 8.30 10.05
C TRP A 173 8.12 7.79 11.35
N THR A 174 9.28 8.34 11.76
CA THR A 174 9.89 8.04 13.05
C THR A 174 9.16 8.75 14.19
N GLY A 175 8.96 8.06 15.31
CA GLY A 175 8.33 8.63 16.51
C GLY A 175 6.81 8.80 16.41
N VAL A 176 6.14 8.09 15.50
CA VAL A 176 4.67 8.04 15.45
C VAL A 176 4.12 7.41 16.73
N ALA A 177 3.10 8.05 17.32
CA ALA A 177 2.52 7.58 18.57
C ALA A 177 1.70 6.30 18.34
N THR A 178 1.82 5.33 19.26
CA THR A 178 1.16 4.01 19.12
C THR A 178 -0.36 4.13 18.98
N TRP A 179 -1.00 5.06 19.68
CA TRP A 179 -2.45 5.27 19.57
C TRP A 179 -2.89 5.68 18.15
N GLN A 180 -2.06 6.42 17.40
CA GLN A 180 -2.38 6.80 16.02
C GLN A 180 -2.41 5.58 15.11
N ILE A 181 -1.46 4.67 15.31
CA ILE A 181 -1.41 3.38 14.61
C ILE A 181 -2.63 2.55 14.98
N MET A 182 -2.98 2.47 16.27
CA MET A 182 -4.15 1.71 16.74
C MET A 182 -5.46 2.21 16.13
N ILE A 183 -5.66 3.53 15.99
CA ILE A 183 -6.84 4.09 15.32
C ILE A 183 -6.89 3.67 13.85
N ALA A 184 -5.76 3.74 13.14
CA ALA A 184 -5.66 3.30 11.75
C ALA A 184 -6.02 1.81 11.60
N GLN A 185 -5.51 0.94 12.50
CA GLN A 185 -5.81 -0.49 12.49
C GLN A 185 -7.28 -0.79 12.85
N LEU A 186 -7.83 -0.11 13.87
CA LEU A 186 -9.23 -0.29 14.27
C LEU A 186 -10.17 0.08 13.13
N PHE A 187 -9.90 1.19 12.43
CA PHE A 187 -10.67 1.59 11.26
C PHE A 187 -10.63 0.52 10.16
N SER A 188 -9.45 -0.05 9.85
CA SER A 188 -9.35 -1.16 8.89
C SER A 188 -10.14 -2.38 9.28
N ILE A 189 -10.08 -2.79 10.55
CA ILE A 189 -10.82 -3.97 11.02
C ILE A 189 -12.33 -3.75 10.85
N LEU A 190 -12.83 -2.57 11.20
CA LEU A 190 -14.25 -2.24 11.07
C LEU A 190 -14.69 -2.21 9.60
N VAL A 191 -13.92 -1.57 8.72
CA VAL A 191 -14.26 -1.49 7.28
C VAL A 191 -14.16 -2.86 6.61
N LEU A 192 -13.08 -3.60 6.81
CA LEU A 192 -12.87 -4.90 6.18
C LEU A 192 -13.86 -5.94 6.71
N GLY A 193 -14.14 -5.96 8.02
CA GLY A 193 -15.16 -6.83 8.61
C GLY A 193 -16.57 -6.46 8.17
N GLY A 194 -16.87 -5.17 8.04
CA GLY A 194 -18.20 -4.69 7.62
C GLY A 194 -18.50 -4.93 6.14
N LEU A 195 -17.53 -4.70 5.25
CA LEU A 195 -17.71 -4.80 3.80
C LEU A 195 -17.43 -6.19 3.22
N LEU A 196 -16.46 -6.91 3.80
CA LEU A 196 -15.94 -8.17 3.25
C LEU A 196 -16.03 -9.34 4.25
N GLY A 197 -16.56 -9.11 5.45
CA GLY A 197 -16.78 -10.16 6.45
C GLY A 197 -15.50 -10.89 6.85
N THR A 198 -15.61 -12.20 7.00
CA THR A 198 -14.48 -13.08 7.37
C THR A 198 -13.38 -13.09 6.32
N PHE A 199 -13.69 -12.99 5.03
CA PHE A 199 -12.68 -12.91 3.97
C PHE A 199 -11.78 -11.68 4.13
N GLY A 200 -12.39 -10.52 4.40
CA GLY A 200 -11.65 -9.27 4.67
C GLY A 200 -10.78 -9.37 5.92
N LEU A 201 -11.29 -9.95 7.01
CA LEU A 201 -10.54 -10.09 8.26
C LEU A 201 -9.38 -11.09 8.14
N CYS A 202 -9.55 -12.20 7.43
CA CYS A 202 -8.47 -13.15 7.15
C CYS A 202 -7.40 -12.54 6.23
N GLY A 203 -7.80 -11.79 5.20
CA GLY A 203 -6.88 -11.02 4.37
C GLY A 203 -6.08 -10.01 5.20
N TYR A 204 -6.75 -9.29 6.10
CA TYR A 204 -6.08 -8.36 7.01
C TYR A 204 -5.08 -9.04 7.95
N LEU A 205 -5.42 -10.22 8.47
CA LEU A 205 -4.48 -11.01 9.27
C LEU A 205 -3.20 -11.32 8.49
N ALA A 206 -3.31 -11.64 7.20
CA ALA A 206 -2.14 -11.85 6.34
C ALA A 206 -1.27 -10.59 6.22
N VAL A 207 -1.88 -9.40 6.14
CA VAL A 207 -1.18 -8.10 6.15
C VAL A 207 -0.48 -7.87 7.49
N VAL A 208 -1.08 -8.25 8.61
CA VAL A 208 -0.43 -8.11 9.92
C VAL A 208 0.77 -9.04 10.04
N LEU A 209 0.61 -10.32 9.69
CA LEU A 209 1.68 -11.31 9.73
C LEU A 209 2.81 -10.97 8.76
N GLY A 210 2.47 -10.51 7.55
CA GLY A 210 3.42 -10.00 6.57
C GLY A 210 4.24 -8.83 7.11
N ALA A 211 3.62 -7.92 7.86
CA ALA A 211 4.30 -6.73 8.38
C ALA A 211 5.31 -7.10 9.47
N LEU A 212 4.96 -8.07 10.32
CA LEU A 212 5.85 -8.60 11.36
C LEU A 212 7.08 -9.28 10.73
N TRP A 213 6.85 -10.15 9.74
CA TRP A 213 7.93 -10.82 9.02
C TRP A 213 8.80 -9.81 8.26
N TYR A 214 8.19 -8.90 7.50
CA TYR A 214 8.90 -7.90 6.71
C TYR A 214 9.72 -6.96 7.58
N ARG A 215 9.18 -6.52 8.73
CA ARG A 215 9.93 -5.73 9.72
C ARG A 215 11.17 -6.46 10.20
N HIS A 216 11.02 -7.72 10.59
CA HIS A 216 12.15 -8.53 11.06
C HIS A 216 13.21 -8.62 9.97
N TYR A 217 12.82 -8.99 8.76
CA TYR A 217 13.72 -9.12 7.62
C TYR A 217 14.47 -7.83 7.29
N ILE A 218 13.76 -6.71 7.11
CA ILE A 218 14.37 -5.42 6.75
C ILE A 218 15.26 -4.88 7.87
N THR A 219 14.85 -5.03 9.12
CA THR A 219 15.66 -4.58 10.26
C THR A 219 16.97 -5.36 10.35
N HIS A 220 16.93 -6.68 10.16
CA HIS A 220 18.14 -7.50 10.12
C HIS A 220 19.01 -7.23 8.89
N LYS A 221 18.40 -7.02 7.72
CA LYS A 221 19.14 -6.87 6.46
C LYS A 221 19.76 -5.48 6.29
N LEU A 222 19.05 -4.41 6.67
CA LEU A 222 19.43 -3.02 6.38
C LEU A 222 19.69 -2.16 7.63
N GLY A 223 19.42 -2.70 8.82
CA GLY A 223 19.49 -1.98 10.10
C GLY A 223 18.28 -1.08 10.39
N GLY A 224 17.20 -1.21 9.61
CA GLY A 224 15.98 -0.40 9.72
C GLY A 224 15.36 -0.12 8.35
N PHE A 225 14.37 0.77 8.31
CA PHE A 225 13.59 1.07 7.12
C PHE A 225 14.10 2.32 6.37
N THR A 226 14.00 2.30 5.04
CA THR A 226 14.06 3.46 4.14
C THR A 226 12.64 3.87 3.70
N GLY A 227 12.49 4.98 2.97
CA GLY A 227 11.21 5.32 2.33
C GLY A 227 10.72 4.21 1.41
N ASP A 228 11.63 3.67 0.59
CA ASP A 228 11.34 2.65 -0.41
C ASP A 228 10.88 1.35 0.25
N THR A 229 11.54 0.89 1.32
CA THR A 229 11.09 -0.33 2.01
C THR A 229 9.70 -0.19 2.64
N ILE A 230 9.32 1.02 3.09
CA ILE A 230 7.97 1.26 3.60
C ILE A 230 6.99 1.21 2.44
N GLY A 231 7.29 1.90 1.33
CA GLY A 231 6.42 1.95 0.16
C GLY A 231 6.23 0.58 -0.49
N ALA A 232 7.32 -0.18 -0.64
CA ALA A 232 7.30 -1.56 -1.12
C ALA A 232 6.37 -2.44 -0.28
N TYR A 233 6.37 -2.27 1.04
CA TYR A 233 5.46 -3.01 1.89
C TYR A 233 3.99 -2.65 1.69
N GLY A 234 3.69 -1.40 1.31
CA GLY A 234 2.35 -1.01 0.89
C GLY A 234 1.85 -1.92 -0.24
N GLU A 235 2.65 -2.13 -1.28
CA GLU A 235 2.29 -3.01 -2.40
C GLU A 235 2.26 -4.49 -2.02
N LEU A 236 3.21 -4.96 -1.22
CA LEU A 236 3.21 -6.33 -0.72
C LEU A 236 2.00 -6.61 0.18
N ALA A 237 1.51 -5.63 0.93
CA ALA A 237 0.29 -5.75 1.73
C ALA A 237 -0.94 -5.96 0.84
N GLN A 238 -1.05 -5.23 -0.28
CA GLN A 238 -2.14 -5.44 -1.25
C GLN A 238 -2.10 -6.86 -1.82
N VAL A 239 -0.89 -7.34 -2.19
CA VAL A 239 -0.68 -8.70 -2.69
C VAL A 239 -1.07 -9.76 -1.66
N ALA A 240 -0.57 -9.65 -0.42
CA ALA A 240 -0.86 -10.62 0.64
C ALA A 240 -2.36 -10.67 0.96
N PHE A 241 -3.00 -9.50 1.03
CA PHE A 241 -4.44 -9.38 1.25
C PHE A 241 -5.24 -10.06 0.14
N LEU A 242 -4.97 -9.69 -1.12
CA LEU A 242 -5.70 -10.22 -2.27
C LEU A 242 -5.49 -11.72 -2.46
N LEU A 243 -4.28 -12.25 -2.23
CA LEU A 243 -4.03 -13.69 -2.34
C LEU A 243 -4.87 -14.49 -1.33
N VAL A 244 -4.94 -14.04 -0.08
CA VAL A 244 -5.73 -14.72 0.96
C VAL A 244 -7.23 -14.57 0.68
N VAL A 245 -7.70 -13.37 0.33
CA VAL A 245 -9.10 -13.17 -0.07
C VAL A 245 -9.45 -14.08 -1.25
N THR A 246 -8.63 -14.10 -2.29
CA THR A 246 -8.82 -14.94 -3.49
C THR A 246 -8.91 -16.43 -3.15
N ALA A 247 -8.00 -16.92 -2.31
CA ALA A 247 -8.00 -18.32 -1.89
C ALA A 247 -9.28 -18.68 -1.12
N LEU A 248 -9.75 -17.79 -0.24
CA LEU A 248 -10.94 -18.02 0.57
C LEU A 248 -12.24 -17.91 -0.22
N VAL A 249 -12.39 -16.89 -1.07
CA VAL A 249 -13.60 -16.75 -1.90
C VAL A 249 -13.70 -17.88 -2.92
N ARG A 250 -12.58 -18.38 -3.45
CA ARG A 250 -12.60 -19.57 -4.31
C ARG A 250 -13.02 -20.84 -3.54
N ALA A 251 -12.63 -20.95 -2.28
CA ALA A 251 -12.89 -22.15 -1.48
C ALA A 251 -14.29 -22.15 -0.84
N PHE A 252 -14.84 -20.98 -0.53
CA PHE A 252 -16.03 -20.83 0.32
C PHE A 252 -17.05 -19.80 -0.19
N GLY A 253 -16.78 -19.14 -1.32
CA GLY A 253 -17.68 -18.16 -1.95
C GLY A 253 -18.66 -18.78 -2.94
#